data_AF-A0A3S4J2A1-F1
#
_entry.id   AF-A0A3S4J2A1-F1
#
_cell.length_a   1.000
_cell.length_b   1.000
_cell.length_c   1.000
_cell.angle_alpha   90.00
_cell.angle_beta   90.00
_cell.angle_gamma   90.00
#
_symmetry.space_group_name_H-M   'P 1'
#
loop_
_entity.id
_entity.type
_entity.pdbx_description
1 polymer ?
#
loop_
_entity_poly.entity_id
_entity_poly.type
_entity_poly.pdbx_seq_one_letter_code
_entity_poly.pdbx_strand_id
1 'polypeptide(L)' 'MIVREVMEPQTVLAMISMGIGITLIADSYAQMNWPGVVFRPLEERIPADLYIVYEPQQATPAINEVD' A
#
# COMPACT_ATOMS: atom_id res chain seq x y z
N MET A 1 -11.27 -17.03 2.76
CA MET A 1 -11.11 -17.12 4.22
C MET A 1 -9.95 -16.22 4.62
N ILE A 2 -10.17 -15.26 5.50
CA ILE A 2 -9.10 -14.42 6.07
C ILE A 2 -8.56 -15.15 7.30
N VAL A 3 -7.25 -15.39 7.33
CA VAL A 3 -6.59 -16.15 8.41
C VAL A 3 -6.12 -15.23 9.54
N ARG A 4 -5.81 -13.97 9.22
CA ARG A 4 -5.39 -12.95 10.19
C ARG A 4 -5.60 -11.55 9.62
N GLU A 5 -5.95 -10.63 10.49
CA GLU A 5 -6.02 -9.20 10.20
C GLU A 5 -4.92 -8.47 10.96
N VAL A 6 -4.29 -7.50 10.31
CA VAL A 6 -3.21 -6.67 10.84
C VAL A 6 -3.43 -5.26 10.28
N MET A 7 -3.25 -4.25 11.13
CA MET A 7 -3.58 -2.87 10.78
C MET A 7 -2.50 -2.19 9.94
N GLU A 8 -1.22 -2.41 10.27
CA GLU A 8 -0.11 -1.75 9.60
C GLU A 8 0.51 -2.63 8.50
N PRO A 9 0.63 -2.14 7.25
CA PRO A 9 1.21 -2.90 6.15
C PRO A 9 2.66 -3.35 6.40
N GLN A 10 3.45 -2.58 7.15
CA GLN A 10 4.81 -2.96 7.54
C GLN A 10 4.84 -4.22 8.42
N THR A 11 3.89 -4.34 9.34
CA THR A 11 3.74 -5.52 10.20
C THR A 11 3.38 -6.75 9.36
N VAL A 12 2.51 -6.59 8.36
CA VAL A 12 2.17 -7.67 7.41
C VAL A 12 3.41 -8.12 6.63
N LEU A 13 4.20 -7.19 6.10
CA LEU A 13 5.41 -7.51 5.33
C LEU A 13 6.49 -8.18 6.20
N ALA A 14 6.64 -7.76 7.45
CA ALA A 14 7.52 -8.43 8.41
C ALA A 14 7.09 -9.88 8.69
N MET A 15 5.78 -10.15 8.75
CA MET A 15 5.29 -11.53 8.89
C MET A 15 5.60 -12.37 7.65
N ILE A 16 5.43 -11.80 6.45
CA ILE A 16 5.72 -12.51 5.19
C ILE A 16 7.22 -12.80 5.07
N SER A 17 8.11 -11.88 5.47
CA SER A 17 9.56 -12.13 5.47
C SER A 17 9.97 -13.25 6.43
N MET A 18 9.19 -13.49 7.48
CA MET A 18 9.32 -14.64 8.38
C MET A 18 8.71 -15.93 7.81
N GLY A 19 8.17 -15.91 6.60
CA GLY A 19 7.52 -17.05 5.94
C GLY A 19 6.06 -17.26 6.35
N ILE A 20 5.42 -16.27 6.97
CA ILE A 20 4.05 -16.38 7.48
C ILE A 20 3.06 -15.80 6.47
N GLY A 21 2.56 -16.66 5.57
CA GLY A 21 1.43 -16.36 4.69
C GLY A 21 1.75 -15.50 3.47
N ILE A 22 0.69 -14.99 2.83
CA ILE A 22 0.74 -14.07 1.67
C ILE A 22 -0.31 -12.97 1.87
N THR A 23 -0.13 -11.83 1.21
CA THR A 23 -1.08 -10.70 1.22
C THR A 23 -1.24 -10.08 -0.15
N LEU A 24 -2.34 -9.36 -0.35
CA LEU A 24 -2.44 -8.32 -1.39
C LEU A 24 -2.01 -6.98 -0.76
N ILE A 25 -1.33 -6.13 -1.53
CA ILE A 25 -0.82 -4.84 -1.09
C ILE A 25 -0.68 -3.88 -2.28
N ALA A 26 -0.72 -2.57 -2.03
CA ALA A 26 -0.47 -1.56 -3.06
C ALA A 26 0.96 -1.69 -3.63
N ASP A 27 1.11 -1.38 -4.93
CA ASP A 27 2.37 -1.50 -5.67
C ASP A 27 3.50 -0.61 -5.12
N SER A 28 3.15 0.52 -4.51
CA SER A 28 4.08 1.45 -3.86
C SER A 28 4.94 0.77 -2.80
N TYR A 29 4.47 -0.29 -2.15
CA TYR A 29 5.26 -1.05 -1.17
C TYR A 29 6.38 -1.89 -1.79
N ALA A 30 6.26 -2.23 -3.08
CA ALA A 30 7.31 -2.92 -3.83
C ALA A 30 8.49 -1.99 -4.21
N GLN A 31 8.33 -0.67 -4.03
CA GLN A 31 9.42 0.29 -4.23
C GLN A 31 10.49 0.24 -3.12
N MET A 32 10.16 -0.36 -1.97
CA MET A 32 11.09 -0.60 -0.87
C MET A 32 11.68 -2.01 -0.93
N ASN A 33 12.91 -2.18 -0.43
CA ASN A 33 13.52 -3.50 -0.34
C ASN A 33 13.03 -4.24 0.92
N TRP A 34 12.36 -5.37 0.73
CA TRP A 34 11.90 -6.26 1.80
C TRP A 34 12.60 -7.62 1.70
N PRO A 35 13.63 -7.89 2.52
CA PRO A 35 14.37 -9.14 2.48
C PRO A 35 13.43 -10.35 2.62
N GLY A 36 13.59 -11.33 1.73
CA GLY A 36 12.78 -12.56 1.76
C GLY A 36 11.35 -12.41 1.24
N VAL A 37 10.95 -11.22 0.74
CA VAL A 37 9.62 -10.99 0.15
C VAL A 37 9.73 -10.88 -1.36
N VAL A 38 8.85 -11.58 -2.09
CA VAL A 38 8.73 -11.49 -3.54
C VAL A 38 7.39 -10.86 -3.87
N PHE A 39 7.41 -9.79 -4.67
CA PHE A 39 6.21 -9.15 -5.20
C PHE A 39 5.87 -9.73 -6.57
N ARG A 40 4.60 -10.06 -6.79
CA ARG A 40 4.09 -10.54 -8.07
C ARG A 40 2.87 -9.70 -8.47
N PRO A 41 2.87 -9.07 -9.66
CA PRO A 41 1.69 -8.36 -10.14
C PRO A 41 0.53 -9.34 -10.37
N LEU A 42 -0.68 -8.89 -10.11
CA LEU A 42 -1.90 -9.62 -10.46
C LEU A 42 -2.13 -9.53 -11.98
N GLU A 43 -2.71 -10.57 -12.58
CA GLU A 43 -3.11 -10.56 -13.99
C GLU A 43 -4.21 -9.50 -14.23
N GLU A 44 -5.19 -9.44 -13.33
CA GLU A 44 -6.20 -8.38 -13.30
C GLU A 44 -5.82 -7.32 -12.27
N ARG A 45 -5.74 -6.06 -12.71
CA ARG A 45 -5.39 -4.94 -11.83
C ARG A 45 -6.59 -4.57 -10.95
N ILE A 46 -6.38 -4.62 -9.63
CA ILE A 46 -7.32 -4.09 -8.64
C ILE A 46 -6.88 -2.66 -8.28
N PRO A 47 -7.76 -1.64 -8.39
CA PRO A 47 -7.42 -0.26 -8.03
C PRO A 47 -7.09 -0.12 -6.53
N ALA A 48 -6.06 0.67 -6.22
CA ALA A 48 -5.61 1.00 -4.87
C ALA A 48 -5.21 2.48 -4.84
N ASP A 49 -6.15 3.34 -5.22
CA ASP A 49 -5.91 4.77 -5.45
C ASP A 49 -5.62 5.52 -4.14
N LEU A 50 -4.68 6.46 -4.20
CA LEU A 50 -4.33 7.34 -3.09
C LEU A 50 -5.05 8.68 -3.25
N TYR A 51 -5.81 9.09 -2.24
CA TYR A 51 -6.57 10.34 -2.26
C TYR A 51 -6.05 11.33 -1.22
N ILE A 52 -6.10 12.61 -1.57
CA ILE A 52 -5.93 13.73 -0.64
C ILE A 52 -7.32 14.26 -0.29
N VAL A 53 -7.58 14.42 1.00
CA VAL A 53 -8.82 15.03 1.51
C VAL A 53 -8.46 16.34 2.21
N TYR A 54 -9.09 17.42 1.79
CA TYR A 54 -8.84 18.77 2.31
C TYR A 54 -10.15 19.57 2.33
N GLU A 55 -10.16 20.67 3.09
CA GLU A 55 -11.27 21.62 3.14
C GLU A 55 -11.16 22.65 2.01
N PRO A 56 -12.07 22.67 1.02
CA PRO A 56 -11.96 23.59 -0.12
C PRO A 56 -11.84 25.06 0.26
N GLN A 57 -12.45 25.51 1.36
CA GLN A 57 -12.35 26.92 1.77
C GLN A 57 -10.98 27.29 2.38
N GLN A 58 -10.19 26.30 2.77
CA GLN A 58 -8.84 26.48 3.31
C GLN A 58 -7.76 26.13 2.28
N ALA A 59 -8.15 25.80 1.05
CA ALA A 59 -7.21 25.50 -0.01
C ALA A 59 -6.34 26.73 -0.31
N THR A 60 -5.02 26.52 -0.26
CA THR A 60 -4.06 27.53 -0.72
C THR A 60 -3.72 27.26 -2.19
N PRO A 61 -3.13 28.23 -2.92
CA PRO A 61 -2.74 28.02 -4.32
C PRO A 61 -1.84 26.80 -4.57
N ALA A 62 -1.14 26.30 -3.55
CA ALA A 62 -0.32 25.10 -3.60
C ALA A 62 -1.08 23.85 -4.06
N ILE A 63 -2.41 23.84 -3.95
CA ILE A 63 -3.22 22.71 -4.43
C ILE A 63 -3.18 22.54 -5.96
N ASN A 64 -2.95 23.62 -6.71
CA ASN A 64 -2.84 23.56 -8.17
C ASN A 64 -1.44 23.14 -8.63
N GLU A 65 -0.52 22.92 -7.70
CA GLU A 65 0.86 22.50 -7.98
C GLU A 65 1.04 20.97 -7.83
N VAL A 66 0.00 20.24 -7.41
CA VAL A 66 0.01 18.79 -7.33
C VAL A 66 -0.46 18.24 -8.69
N ASP A 67 0.50 17.80 -9.51
CA ASP A 67 0.26 17.09 -10.79
C ASP A 67 -0.48 15.76 -10.62
#